data_AF-A0A094FPS7-F1
#
_entry.id   AF-A0A094FPS7-F1
#
_cell.length_a   1.000
_cell.length_b   1.000
_cell.length_c   1.000
_cell.angle_alpha   90.00
_cell.angle_beta   90.00
_cell.angle_gamma   90.00
#
_symmetry.space_group_name_H-M   'P 1'
#
loop_
_entity.id
_entity.type
_entity.pdbx_description
1 polymer ?
#
loop_
_entity_poly.entity_id
_entity_poly.type
_entity_poly.pdbx_seq_one_letter_code
_entity_poly.pdbx_strand_id
1 'polypeptide(L)'
;MIWEKLVMIFTQYHKGQQQSGTYKENIRFLPKPIGDMLLQYIGLVIPLRQIFLRQRNPKGVISLYLWAELEGKVWPDRTVFKCLTRACARAKIARLHTLNWRHFSAAICKEKFSGKDLATFSNEDITAEDMEDEYDLVTLALQSNHSYATFNMTYAGSTMLTMDTLLHRNHRASMLWHNLF
;
A
#
# COMPACT_ATOMS: atom_id res chain seq x y z
N MET A 1 -8.13 2.39 5.12
CA MET A 1 -8.81 3.66 4.75
C MET A 1 -9.36 3.49 3.34
N ILE A 2 -10.42 4.20 2.94
CA ILE A 2 -10.97 4.14 1.57
C ILE A 2 -10.73 5.49 0.91
N TRP A 3 -10.20 5.50 -0.32
CA TRP A 3 -9.97 6.69 -1.12
C TRP A 3 -10.15 6.32 -2.60
N GLU A 4 -10.82 7.17 -3.38
CA GLU A 4 -11.28 6.85 -4.75
C GLU A 4 -11.99 5.49 -4.88
N LYS A 5 -12.83 5.13 -3.90
CA LYS A 5 -13.54 3.83 -3.81
C LYS A 5 -12.61 2.60 -3.76
N LEU A 6 -11.32 2.79 -3.51
CA LEU A 6 -10.35 1.72 -3.33
C LEU A 6 -9.91 1.61 -1.87
N VAL A 7 -9.62 0.38 -1.45
CA VAL A 7 -9.06 0.14 -0.12
C VAL A 7 -7.58 0.45 -0.14
N MET A 8 -7.17 1.32 0.77
CA MET A 8 -5.80 1.78 0.94
C MET A 8 -5.18 1.17 2.19
N ILE A 9 -3.97 0.61 2.02
CA ILE A 9 -3.07 0.20 3.08
C ILE A 9 -2.03 1.31 3.27
N PHE A 10 -1.94 1.82 4.49
CA PHE A 10 -0.94 2.79 4.91
C PHE A 10 0.00 2.10 5.90
N THR A 11 1.30 2.11 5.61
CA THR A 11 2.33 1.59 6.51
C THR A 11 3.48 2.57 6.63
N GLN A 12 4.04 2.68 7.82
CA GLN A 12 5.27 3.43 8.06
C GLN A 12 6.39 2.41 8.28
N TYR A 13 7.25 2.24 7.28
CA TYR A 13 8.32 1.24 7.33
C TYR A 13 9.56 1.67 6.54
N HIS A 14 10.74 1.56 7.16
CA HIS A 14 12.03 1.76 6.50
C HIS A 14 13.07 0.74 7.01
N LYS A 15 13.82 0.09 6.12
CA LYS A 15 14.83 -0.93 6.52
C LYS A 15 15.96 -0.36 7.39
N GLY A 16 16.27 0.94 7.25
CA GLY A 16 17.25 1.66 8.07
C GLY A 16 16.66 2.28 9.34
N GLN A 17 15.42 1.94 9.70
CA GLN A 17 14.67 2.59 10.79
C GLN A 17 15.42 2.60 12.13
N GLN A 18 16.13 1.53 12.48
CA GLN A 18 16.90 1.48 13.72
C GLN A 18 18.17 2.35 13.70
N GLN A 19 18.65 2.75 12.52
CA GLN A 19 19.88 3.53 12.35
C GLN A 19 19.62 5.01 12.07
N SER A 20 18.56 5.36 11.32
CA SER A 20 18.34 6.74 10.85
C SER A 20 17.19 7.50 11.52
N GLY A 21 16.34 6.83 12.33
CA GLY A 21 15.20 7.45 13.01
C GLY A 21 14.11 8.03 12.10
N THR A 22 14.28 7.92 10.78
CA THR A 22 13.42 8.50 9.75
C THR A 22 12.41 7.48 9.25
N TYR A 23 11.14 7.90 9.23
CA TYR A 23 10.02 7.11 8.72
C TYR A 23 9.89 7.30 7.20
N LYS A 24 9.53 6.23 6.48
CA LYS A 24 9.01 6.34 5.12
C LYS A 24 7.57 5.86 5.12
N GLU A 25 6.69 6.71 4.61
CA GLU A 25 5.30 6.39 4.39
C GLU A 25 5.18 5.55 3.13
N ASN A 26 4.42 4.46 3.23
CA ASN A 26 4.20 3.53 2.14
C ASN A 26 2.69 3.31 2.02
N ILE A 27 2.14 3.94 0.98
CA ILE A 27 0.72 3.92 0.66
C ILE A 27 0.52 2.99 -0.52
N ARG A 28 -0.40 2.03 -0.41
CA ARG A 28 -0.74 1.11 -1.50
C ARG A 28 -2.24 0.99 -1.60
N PHE A 29 -2.76 1.11 -2.82
CA PHE A 29 -4.16 0.90 -3.11
C PHE A 29 -4.33 -0.53 -3.61
N LEU A 30 -5.33 -1.23 -3.08
CA LEU A 30 -5.61 -2.60 -3.47
C LEU A 30 -6.51 -2.60 -4.72
N PRO A 31 -6.35 -3.57 -5.63
CA PRO A 31 -7.33 -3.80 -6.68
C PRO A 31 -8.71 -4.03 -6.06
N LYS A 32 -9.77 -3.49 -6.66
CA LYS A 32 -11.13 -3.55 -6.09
C LYS A 32 -11.54 -4.94 -5.59
N PRO A 33 -11.35 -6.05 -6.34
CA PRO A 33 -11.72 -7.38 -5.84
C PRO A 33 -10.96 -7.80 -4.56
N ILE A 34 -9.69 -7.40 -4.45
CA ILE A 34 -8.84 -7.69 -3.28
C ILE A 34 -9.24 -6.80 -2.11
N GLY A 35 -9.52 -5.52 -2.37
CA GLY A 35 -10.02 -4.57 -1.38
C GLY A 35 -11.35 -5.03 -0.77
N ASP A 36 -12.32 -5.40 -1.61
CA ASP A 36 -13.62 -5.91 -1.17
C ASP A 36 -13.46 -7.18 -0.32
N MET A 37 -12.59 -8.11 -0.74
CA MET A 37 -12.29 -9.32 0.03
C MET A 37 -11.67 -8.99 1.39
N LEU A 38 -10.77 -8.01 1.46
CA LEU A 38 -10.18 -7.56 2.72
C LEU A 38 -11.23 -6.93 3.65
N LEU A 39 -12.13 -6.11 3.10
CA LEU A 39 -13.23 -5.51 3.87
C LEU A 39 -14.18 -6.59 4.41
N GLN A 40 -14.53 -7.60 3.61
CA GLN A 40 -15.34 -8.72 4.07
C GLN A 40 -14.62 -9.51 5.18
N TYR A 41 -13.31 -9.74 5.04
CA TYR A 41 -12.52 -10.38 6.08
C TYR A 41 -12.53 -9.59 7.39
N ILE A 42 -12.35 -8.27 7.33
CA ILE A 42 -12.35 -7.40 8.52
C ILE A 42 -13.75 -7.28 9.12
N GLY A 43 -14.78 -7.10 8.30
CA GLY A 43 -16.15 -6.85 8.75
C GLY A 43 -16.91 -8.09 9.20
N LEU A 44 -16.57 -9.27 8.67
CA LEU A 44 -17.30 -10.52 8.96
C LEU A 44 -16.43 -11.55 9.67
N VAL A 45 -15.24 -11.83 9.15
CA VAL A 45 -14.40 -12.93 9.64
C VAL A 45 -13.76 -12.59 10.98
N ILE A 46 -13.22 -11.38 11.16
CA ILE A 46 -12.61 -10.94 12.42
C ILE A 46 -13.62 -10.95 13.59
N PRO A 47 -14.84 -10.35 13.47
CA PRO A 47 -15.86 -10.43 14.51
C PRO A 47 -16.29 -11.86 14.83
N LEU A 48 -16.48 -12.70 13.80
CA LEU A 48 -16.83 -14.11 14.01
C LEU A 48 -15.73 -14.85 14.79
N ARG A 49 -14.46 -14.63 14.43
CA ARG A 49 -13.31 -15.18 15.18
C ARG A 49 -13.29 -14.71 16.63
N GLN A 50 -13.63 -13.45 16.89
CA GLN A 50 -13.72 -12.89 18.24
C GLN A 50 -14.83 -13.55 19.07
N ILE A 51 -15.96 -13.91 18.46
CA ILE A 51 -17.04 -14.66 19.12
C ILE A 51 -16.55 -16.05 19.51
N PHE A 52 -15.97 -16.80 18.57
CA PHE A 52 -15.44 -18.15 18.86
C PHE A 52 -14.32 -18.15 19.90
N LEU A 53 -13.46 -17.12 19.87
CA LEU A 53 -12.44 -16.95 20.90
C LEU A 53 -13.07 -16.75 22.29
N ARG A 54 -14.12 -15.93 22.39
CA ARG A 54 -14.83 -15.67 23.66
C ARG A 54 -15.61 -16.86 24.18
N GLN A 55 -16.12 -17.72 23.30
CA GLN A 55 -16.75 -18.99 23.71
C GLN A 55 -15.74 -19.91 24.42
N ARG A 56 -14.49 -19.96 23.95
CA ARG A 56 -13.43 -20.77 24.58
C ARG A 56 -12.77 -20.08 25.77
N ASN A 57 -12.59 -18.76 25.71
CA ASN A 57 -11.99 -17.93 26.75
C ASN A 57 -12.78 -16.61 26.86
N PRO A 58 -13.65 -16.44 27.87
CA PRO A 58 -14.52 -15.26 27.99
C PRO A 58 -13.81 -13.91 27.94
N LYS A 59 -12.53 -13.86 28.32
CA LYS A 59 -11.69 -12.63 28.30
C LYS A 59 -10.76 -12.56 27.08
N GLY A 60 -10.86 -13.48 26.14
CA GLY A 60 -10.02 -13.53 24.94
C GLY A 60 -10.29 -12.34 24.02
N VAL A 61 -9.23 -11.71 23.54
CA VAL A 61 -9.25 -10.59 22.59
C VAL A 61 -8.45 -10.98 21.36
N ILE A 62 -8.99 -10.70 20.17
CA ILE A 62 -8.30 -10.97 18.91
C ILE A 62 -7.09 -10.04 18.75
N SER A 63 -6.08 -10.50 18.01
CA SER A 63 -4.89 -9.69 17.70
C SER A 63 -5.26 -8.40 16.97
N LEU A 64 -4.55 -7.31 17.27
CA LEU A 64 -4.59 -6.08 16.47
C LEU A 64 -3.91 -6.24 15.11
N TYR A 65 -3.07 -7.26 14.94
CA TYR A 65 -2.44 -7.58 13.66
C TYR A 65 -3.44 -8.28 12.73
N LEU A 66 -3.48 -7.83 11.47
CA LEU A 66 -4.38 -8.38 10.45
C LEU A 66 -4.18 -9.91 10.24
N TRP A 67 -2.92 -10.34 10.33
CA TRP A 67 -2.49 -11.73 10.15
C TRP A 67 -2.03 -12.33 11.48
N ALA A 68 -2.97 -12.97 12.16
CA ALA A 68 -2.72 -13.63 13.43
C ALA A 68 -3.46 -14.96 13.53
N GLU A 69 -2.94 -15.86 14.37
CA GLU A 69 -3.61 -17.08 14.80
C GLU A 69 -4.83 -16.73 15.67
N LEU A 70 -5.75 -17.67 15.87
CA LEU A 70 -6.97 -17.44 16.65
C LEU A 70 -6.67 -17.02 18.10
N GLU A 71 -5.54 -17.49 18.63
CA GLU A 71 -5.05 -17.22 19.99
C GLU A 71 -4.33 -15.86 20.10
N GLY A 72 -4.29 -15.08 19.01
CA GLY A 72 -3.76 -13.71 19.01
C GLY A 72 -2.29 -13.60 18.58
N LYS A 73 -1.57 -14.72 18.44
CA LYS A 73 -0.18 -14.75 18.01
C LYS A 73 -0.03 -14.31 16.55
N VAL A 74 0.83 -13.33 16.29
CA VAL A 74 1.13 -12.84 14.93
C VAL A 74 1.68 -13.99 14.09
N TRP A 75 1.25 -14.07 12.84
CA TRP A 75 1.74 -15.08 11.92
C TRP A 75 3.27 -14.97 11.75
N PRO A 76 4.03 -16.05 11.96
CA PRO A 76 5.43 -16.07 11.59
C PRO A 76 5.57 -16.06 10.07
N ASP A 77 6.70 -15.57 9.54
CA ASP A 77 6.98 -15.46 8.10
C ASP A 77 6.69 -16.75 7.31
N ARG A 78 7.00 -17.91 7.91
CA ARG A 78 6.74 -19.23 7.32
C ARG A 78 5.26 -19.48 7.00
N THR A 79 4.34 -18.83 7.70
CA THR A 79 2.89 -19.03 7.51
C THR A 79 2.44 -18.43 6.18
N VAL A 80 2.91 -17.24 5.83
CA VAL A 80 2.64 -16.62 4.52
C VAL A 80 3.19 -17.51 3.41
N PHE A 81 4.40 -18.04 3.58
CA PHE A 81 5.00 -18.97 2.62
C PHE A 81 4.17 -20.26 2.43
N LYS A 82 3.66 -20.85 3.52
CA LYS A 82 2.79 -22.03 3.46
C LYS A 82 1.48 -21.72 2.73
N CYS A 83 0.88 -20.57 3.00
CA CYS A 83 -0.34 -20.12 2.32
C CYS A 83 -0.11 -19.94 0.82
N LEU A 84 1.00 -19.29 0.42
CA LEU A 84 1.38 -19.09 -0.97
C LEU A 84 1.61 -20.43 -1.68
N THR A 85 2.34 -21.35 -1.05
CA THR A 85 2.59 -22.69 -1.61
C THR A 85 1.30 -23.45 -1.87
N ARG A 86 0.35 -23.41 -0.92
CA ARG A 86 -0.98 -24.03 -1.09
C ARG A 86 -1.79 -23.37 -2.21
N ALA A 87 -1.72 -22.04 -2.33
CA ALA A 87 -2.39 -21.32 -3.41
C ALA A 87 -1.80 -21.68 -4.78
N CYS A 88 -0.47 -21.73 -4.92
CA CYS A 88 0.20 -22.18 -6.14
C CYS A 88 -0.21 -23.60 -6.53
N ALA A 89 -0.26 -24.52 -5.56
CA ALA A 89 -0.69 -25.90 -5.80
C ALA A 89 -2.13 -25.96 -6.31
N ARG A 90 -3.07 -25.21 -5.71
CA ARG A 90 -4.46 -25.13 -6.19
C ARG A 90 -4.57 -24.54 -7.60
N ALA A 91 -3.75 -23.53 -7.90
CA ALA A 91 -3.68 -22.90 -9.22
C ALA A 91 -2.88 -23.71 -10.25
N LYS A 92 -2.30 -24.86 -9.86
CA LYS A 92 -1.45 -25.72 -10.71
C LYS A 92 -0.26 -24.98 -11.34
N ILE A 93 0.32 -24.03 -10.60
CA ILE A 93 1.51 -23.27 -11.02
C ILE A 93 2.73 -23.67 -10.20
N ALA A 94 3.92 -23.32 -10.70
CA ALA A 94 5.18 -23.50 -9.98
C ALA A 94 5.12 -22.85 -8.59
N ARG A 95 5.74 -23.50 -7.60
CA ARG A 95 5.75 -23.02 -6.22
C ARG A 95 6.52 -21.70 -6.14
N LEU A 96 5.84 -20.64 -5.72
CA LEU A 96 6.45 -19.32 -5.53
C LEU A 96 6.96 -19.17 -4.10
N HIS A 97 8.22 -18.75 -3.96
CA HIS A 97 8.79 -18.26 -2.71
C HIS A 97 8.58 -16.74 -2.60
N THR A 98 8.56 -16.18 -1.38
CA THR A 98 8.41 -14.73 -1.19
C THR A 98 9.54 -13.94 -1.85
N LEU A 99 10.76 -14.48 -1.86
CA LEU A 99 11.90 -13.91 -2.57
C LEU A 99 11.68 -13.90 -4.10
N ASN A 100 11.27 -15.04 -4.66
CA ASN A 100 11.02 -15.16 -6.11
C ASN A 100 9.88 -14.24 -6.54
N TRP A 101 8.82 -14.16 -5.74
CA TRP A 101 7.73 -13.21 -5.95
C TRP A 101 8.26 -11.78 -6.06
N ARG A 102 9.09 -11.33 -5.11
CA ARG A 102 9.70 -10.00 -5.16
C ARG A 102 10.57 -9.79 -6.38
N HIS A 103 11.37 -10.79 -6.77
CA HIS A 103 12.19 -10.71 -7.97
C HIS A 103 11.35 -10.60 -9.25
N PHE A 104 10.26 -11.38 -9.36
CA PHE A 104 9.35 -11.29 -10.49
C PHE A 104 8.66 -9.94 -10.54
N SER A 105 8.18 -9.40 -9.41
CA SER A 105 7.61 -8.05 -9.37
C SER A 105 8.62 -6.99 -9.82
N ALA A 106 9.88 -7.08 -9.39
CA ALA A 106 10.92 -6.15 -9.80
C ALA A 106 11.28 -6.28 -11.30
N ALA A 107 11.32 -7.50 -11.83
CA ALA A 107 11.54 -7.75 -13.26
C ALA A 107 10.37 -7.20 -14.10
N ILE A 108 9.13 -7.48 -13.69
CA ILE A 108 7.93 -6.91 -14.32
C ILE A 108 8.01 -5.38 -14.32
N CYS A 109 8.43 -4.77 -13.20
CA CYS A 109 8.59 -3.33 -13.13
C CYS A 109 9.50 -2.80 -14.24
N LYS A 110 10.67 -3.40 -14.39
CA LYS A 110 11.69 -2.98 -15.36
C LYS A 110 11.28 -3.21 -16.81
N GLU A 111 10.57 -4.30 -17.08
CA GLU A 111 10.24 -4.73 -18.45
C GLU A 111 8.94 -4.11 -18.97
N LYS A 112 7.99 -3.77 -18.08
CA LYS A 112 6.63 -3.38 -18.49
C LYS A 112 6.30 -1.92 -18.28
N PHE A 113 7.07 -1.20 -17.47
CA PHE A 113 6.82 0.22 -17.21
C PHE A 113 7.89 1.09 -17.85
N SER A 114 7.47 2.21 -18.41
CA SER A 114 8.39 3.19 -18.99
C SER A 114 9.23 3.87 -17.89
N GLY A 115 10.30 4.59 -18.27
CA GLY A 115 11.08 5.39 -17.31
C GLY A 115 10.22 6.39 -16.52
N LYS A 116 9.19 6.96 -17.17
CA LYS A 116 8.23 7.88 -16.53
C LYS A 116 7.33 7.17 -15.51
N ASP A 117 6.86 5.96 -15.84
CA ASP A 117 6.07 5.15 -14.91
C ASP A 117 6.93 4.69 -13.72
N LEU A 118 8.19 4.34 -14.00
CA LEU A 118 9.19 3.99 -12.99
C LEU A 118 9.48 5.11 -12.00
N ALA A 119 9.50 6.37 -12.46
CA ALA A 119 9.62 7.53 -11.57
C ALA A 119 8.46 7.57 -10.56
N THR A 120 7.25 7.19 -10.95
CA THR A 120 6.08 7.14 -10.03
C THR A 120 6.28 6.12 -8.91
N PHE A 121 7.07 5.06 -9.12
CA PHE A 121 7.40 4.04 -8.12
C PHE A 121 8.59 4.40 -7.21
N SER A 122 9.40 5.40 -7.56
CA SER A 122 10.49 5.88 -6.71
C SER A 122 9.94 6.67 -5.53
N ASN A 123 10.58 6.57 -4.37
CA ASN A 123 10.30 7.37 -3.17
C ASN A 123 11.43 8.40 -2.91
N GLU A 124 12.19 8.77 -3.94
CA GLU A 124 13.17 9.85 -3.86
C GLU A 124 12.46 11.21 -3.87
N ASP A 125 13.10 12.19 -3.21
CA ASP A 125 12.55 13.53 -3.02
C ASP A 125 12.14 14.12 -4.37
N ILE A 126 10.91 14.61 -4.38
CA ILE A 126 10.25 15.07 -5.60
C ILE A 126 11.00 16.30 -6.11
N THR A 127 11.49 16.25 -7.34
CA THR A 127 12.02 17.45 -7.97
C THR A 127 10.86 18.32 -8.47
N ALA A 128 11.04 19.64 -8.54
CA ALA A 128 10.00 20.54 -9.03
C ALA A 128 9.51 20.15 -10.45
N GLU A 129 10.39 19.56 -11.25
CA GLU A 129 10.09 19.07 -12.61
C GLU A 129 9.16 17.84 -12.60
N ASP A 130 9.28 16.95 -11.61
CA ASP A 130 8.40 15.76 -11.50
C ASP A 130 6.95 16.10 -11.10
N MET A 131 6.71 17.31 -10.56
CA MET A 131 5.41 17.77 -10.04
C MET A 131 4.65 18.68 -10.99
N GLU A 132 5.33 19.32 -11.96
CA GLU A 132 4.67 20.12 -12.99
C GLU A 132 3.80 19.27 -13.92
N ASP A 133 4.08 17.97 -14.03
CA ASP A 133 3.29 17.01 -14.82
C ASP A 133 2.07 16.44 -14.04
N GLU A 134 1.90 16.78 -12.76
CA GLU A 134 0.77 16.37 -11.94
C GLU A 134 -0.42 17.31 -12.21
N TYR A 135 -1.17 17.00 -13.27
CA TYR A 135 -2.28 17.81 -13.82
C TYR A 135 -3.27 18.33 -12.75
N ASP A 136 -3.52 17.55 -11.70
CA ASP A 136 -4.41 17.92 -10.59
C ASP A 136 -3.80 19.03 -9.69
N LEU A 137 -2.48 19.02 -9.47
CA LEU A 137 -1.79 20.04 -8.68
C LEU A 137 -1.52 21.33 -9.45
N VAL A 138 -1.26 21.23 -10.76
CA VAL A 138 -1.25 22.41 -11.64
C VAL A 138 -2.62 23.08 -11.62
N THR A 139 -3.70 22.30 -11.61
CA THR A 139 -5.07 22.84 -11.54
C THR A 139 -5.33 23.58 -10.23
N LEU A 140 -4.89 23.04 -9.08
CA LEU A 140 -4.99 23.72 -7.79
C LEU A 140 -4.12 25.00 -7.71
N ALA A 141 -2.90 24.95 -8.24
CA ALA A 141 -2.03 26.13 -8.32
C ALA A 141 -2.65 27.23 -9.20
N LEU A 142 -3.20 26.86 -10.37
CA LEU A 142 -3.91 27.77 -11.27
C LEU A 142 -5.16 28.38 -10.61
N GLN A 143 -5.94 27.57 -9.88
CA GLN A 143 -7.12 28.07 -9.14
C GLN A 143 -6.75 29.05 -8.02
N SER A 144 -5.55 28.91 -7.46
CA SER A 144 -5.02 29.84 -6.44
C SER A 144 -4.34 31.09 -7.01
N ASN A 145 -4.32 31.26 -8.34
CA ASN A 145 -3.62 32.35 -9.03
C ASN A 145 -2.10 32.42 -8.76
N HIS A 146 -1.51 31.32 -8.31
CA HIS A 146 -0.07 31.22 -8.06
C HIS A 146 0.59 30.31 -9.10
N SER A 147 1.85 30.60 -9.45
CA SER A 147 2.68 29.60 -10.12
C SER A 147 2.86 28.41 -9.18
N TYR A 148 3.04 27.21 -9.73
CA TYR A 148 3.21 26.00 -8.94
C TYR A 148 4.35 26.13 -7.90
N ALA A 149 5.48 26.71 -8.31
CA ALA A 149 6.61 26.99 -7.41
C ALA A 149 6.23 27.92 -6.24
N THR A 150 5.45 28.97 -6.50
CA THR A 150 4.96 29.89 -5.47
C THR A 150 3.89 29.26 -4.59
N PHE A 151 3.00 28.46 -5.17
CA PHE A 151 1.97 27.72 -4.45
C PHE A 151 2.58 26.70 -3.48
N ASN A 152 3.55 25.91 -3.96
CA ASN A 152 4.25 24.93 -3.14
C ASN A 152 5.04 25.63 -2.02
N MET A 153 5.83 26.69 -2.28
CA MET A 153 6.52 27.40 -1.19
C MET A 153 5.56 28.01 -0.14
N THR A 154 4.42 28.52 -0.57
CA THR A 154 3.49 29.24 0.31
C THR A 154 2.66 28.27 1.17
N TYR A 155 2.38 27.06 0.66
CA TYR A 155 1.50 26.10 1.30
C TYR A 155 2.16 24.75 1.69
N ALA A 156 3.41 24.47 1.30
CA ALA A 156 4.15 23.24 1.66
C ALA A 156 4.45 23.11 3.16
N GLY A 157 4.27 24.18 3.93
CA GLY A 157 4.26 24.11 5.39
C GLY A 157 2.98 23.50 5.98
N SER A 158 1.93 23.32 5.16
CA SER A 158 0.67 22.70 5.59
C SER A 158 0.70 21.20 5.28
N THR A 159 0.55 20.39 6.32
CA THR A 159 0.55 18.92 6.28
C THR A 159 -0.48 18.30 5.34
N MET A 160 -1.49 19.05 4.88
CA MET A 160 -2.52 18.54 3.96
C MET A 160 -2.01 18.38 2.52
N LEU A 161 -1.17 19.29 2.01
CA LEU A 161 -0.74 19.30 0.61
C LEU A 161 0.34 18.24 0.31
N THR A 162 1.23 17.99 1.27
CA THR A 162 2.21 16.90 1.21
C THR A 162 1.54 15.52 1.26
N MET A 163 0.42 15.42 2.00
CA MET A 163 -0.35 14.17 2.05
C MET A 163 -1.13 13.93 0.76
N ASP A 164 -1.67 14.98 0.13
CA ASP A 164 -2.45 14.88 -1.10
C ASP A 164 -1.58 14.43 -2.30
N THR A 165 -0.43 15.08 -2.50
CA THR A 165 0.58 14.68 -3.50
C THR A 165 1.04 13.22 -3.33
N LEU A 166 1.31 12.81 -2.08
CA LEU A 166 1.71 11.44 -1.79
C LEU A 166 0.58 10.45 -2.11
N LEU A 167 -0.67 10.79 -1.82
CA LEU A 167 -1.84 9.95 -2.12
C LEU A 167 -2.04 9.79 -3.63
N HIS A 168 -2.08 10.89 -4.38
CA HIS A 168 -2.26 10.89 -5.84
C HIS A 168 -1.17 10.09 -6.57
N ARG A 169 0.10 10.29 -6.21
CA ARG A 169 1.22 9.53 -6.78
C ARG A 169 1.12 8.03 -6.48
N ASN A 170 0.88 7.66 -5.22
CA ASN A 170 0.78 6.24 -4.85
C ASN A 170 -0.48 5.58 -5.45
N HIS A 171 -1.55 6.35 -5.66
CA HIS A 171 -2.73 5.90 -6.39
C HIS A 171 -2.38 5.62 -7.85
N ARG A 172 -1.75 6.58 -8.55
CA ARG A 172 -1.30 6.40 -9.93
C ARG A 172 -0.39 5.18 -10.08
N ALA A 173 0.61 5.03 -9.21
CA ALA A 173 1.47 3.86 -9.18
C ALA A 173 0.67 2.55 -9.01
N SER A 174 -0.30 2.53 -8.09
CA SER A 174 -1.13 1.34 -7.87
C SER A 174 -2.01 1.05 -9.09
N MET A 175 -2.58 2.07 -9.73
CA MET A 175 -3.40 1.94 -10.93
C MET A 175 -2.61 1.43 -12.15
N LEU A 176 -1.36 1.87 -12.32
CA LEU A 176 -0.47 1.32 -13.35
C LEU A 176 -0.28 -0.20 -13.17
N TRP A 177 -0.12 -0.67 -11.93
CA TRP A 177 -0.07 -2.10 -11.64
C TRP A 177 -1.41 -2.81 -11.85
N HIS A 178 -2.52 -2.17 -11.48
CA HIS A 178 -3.85 -2.76 -11.65
C HIS A 178 -4.21 -2.95 -13.12
N ASN A 179 -3.82 -2.01 -13.98
CA ASN A 179 -4.13 -2.04 -15.42
C ASN A 179 -3.21 -2.97 -16.22
N LEU A 180 -2.17 -3.53 -15.61
CA LEU A 180 -1.26 -4.47 -16.28
C LEU A 180 -1.88 -5.88 -16.48
N PHE A 181 -2.90 -6.23 -15.69
CA PHE A 181 -3.53 -7.55 -15.65
C PHE A 181 -5.06 -7.44 -15.81
#